data_AF-A0A833S8C2-F1
#
_entry.id   AF-A0A833S8C2-F1
#
_cell.length_a   1.000
_cell.length_b   1.000
_cell.length_c   1.000
_cell.angle_alpha   90.00
_cell.angle_beta   90.00
_cell.angle_gamma   90.00
#
_symmetry.space_group_name_H-M   'P 1'
#
loop_
_entity.id
_entity.type
_entity.pdbx_description
1 polymer ?
#
loop_
_entity_poly.entity_id
_entity_poly.type
_entity_poly.pdbx_seq_one_letter_code
_entity_poly.pdbx_strand_id
1 'polypeptide(L)'
;MKLSSTVSTTLLVLAAVGSHLVSGHGYLVQPLAKFVSVNIDKTQYSSTIDSNKLFPGGSFNTHPTINIKSFLEHYKKSKYKSLKAMINDNQVLVSDDATATCGFSSPEKTSHGALNDTIYWGRNDDITMLRAPGPVRNLVR
;
A
#
# COMPACT_ATOMS: atom_id res chain seq x y z
N MET A 1 35.58 4.84 27.69
CA MET A 1 34.69 3.69 27.46
C MET A 1 34.56 3.48 25.95
N LYS A 2 35.03 2.35 25.41
CA LYS A 2 34.88 2.02 23.98
C LYS A 2 33.58 1.22 23.82
N LEU A 3 32.59 1.75 23.11
CA LEU A 3 31.41 0.98 22.71
C LEU A 3 31.79 0.01 21.59
N SER A 4 31.49 -1.26 21.81
CA SER A 4 31.78 -2.38 20.89
C SER A 4 30.87 -2.34 19.66
N SER A 5 31.47 -2.23 18.48
CA SER A 5 30.81 -2.24 17.16
C SER A 5 30.51 -3.67 16.70
N THR A 6 29.68 -4.41 17.46
CA THR A 6 29.31 -5.79 17.09
C THR A 6 27.81 -6.07 17.17
N VAL A 7 27.01 -5.10 17.64
CA VAL A 7 25.54 -5.27 17.78
C VAL A 7 24.79 -4.96 16.47
N SER A 8 25.44 -4.34 15.48
CA SER A 8 24.74 -3.77 14.31
C SER A 8 24.34 -4.81 13.25
N THR A 9 25.13 -5.87 13.03
CA THR A 9 24.91 -6.75 11.86
C THR A 9 23.78 -7.77 12.08
N THR A 10 23.60 -8.25 13.30
CA THR A 10 22.59 -9.30 13.62
C THR A 10 21.15 -8.77 13.54
N LEU A 11 20.95 -7.48 13.86
CA LEU A 11 19.63 -6.85 13.82
C LEU A 11 19.14 -6.59 12.39
N LEU A 12 20.05 -6.26 11.47
CA LEU A 12 19.77 -6.05 10.05
C LEU A 12 19.39 -7.34 9.31
N VAL A 13 20.00 -8.47 9.67
CA VAL A 13 19.65 -9.77 9.09
C VAL A 13 18.25 -10.20 9.52
N LEU A 14 17.86 -10.02 10.78
CA LEU A 14 16.55 -10.41 11.29
C LEU A 14 15.39 -9.63 10.64
N ALA A 15 15.59 -8.34 10.34
CA ALA A 15 14.63 -7.52 9.62
C ALA A 15 14.45 -7.95 8.16
N ALA A 16 15.52 -8.41 7.49
CA ALA A 16 15.47 -8.87 6.12
C ALA A 16 14.72 -10.22 5.99
N VAL A 17 14.99 -11.20 6.86
CA VAL A 17 14.31 -12.51 6.82
C VAL A 17 12.86 -12.50 7.34
N GLY A 18 12.48 -11.50 8.14
CA GLY A 18 11.11 -11.37 8.64
C GLY A 18 10.07 -11.02 7.57
N SER A 19 10.52 -10.43 6.45
CA SER A 19 9.66 -9.99 5.34
C SER A 19 9.06 -11.15 4.52
N HIS A 20 9.66 -12.35 4.58
CA HIS A 20 9.18 -13.54 3.85
C HIS A 20 8.05 -14.29 4.58
N LEU A 21 7.76 -13.92 5.84
CA LEU A 21 6.76 -14.59 6.67
C LEU A 21 5.45 -13.79 6.80
N VAL A 22 5.25 -12.78 5.95
CA VAL A 22 3.97 -12.08 5.89
C VAL A 22 2.97 -12.95 5.15
N SER A 23 1.98 -13.48 5.87
CA SER A 23 0.75 -13.94 5.25
C SER A 23 -0.02 -12.69 4.79
N GLY A 24 0.34 -12.19 3.61
CA GLY A 24 -0.07 -10.88 3.07
C GLY A 24 -1.53 -10.76 2.65
N HIS A 25 -2.42 -11.60 3.18
CA HIS A 25 -3.85 -11.63 2.84
C HIS A 25 -4.75 -11.13 3.99
N GLY A 26 -4.20 -10.30 4.88
CA GLY A 26 -4.94 -9.70 6.00
C GLY A 26 -5.47 -8.31 5.66
N TYR A 27 -6.69 -8.00 6.09
CA TYR A 27 -7.23 -6.64 6.12
C TYR A 27 -6.72 -5.90 7.35
N LEU A 28 -6.55 -4.58 7.25
CA LEU A 28 -6.38 -3.73 8.42
C LEU A 28 -7.72 -3.68 9.17
N VAL A 29 -7.77 -4.30 10.35
CA VAL A 29 -8.99 -4.45 11.16
C VAL A 29 -9.11 -3.34 12.18
N GLN A 30 -7.97 -2.82 12.68
CA GLN A 30 -7.96 -1.69 13.59
C GLN A 30 -6.73 -0.80 13.38
N PRO A 31 -6.91 0.53 13.16
CA PRO A 31 -8.21 1.21 13.00
C PRO A 31 -8.95 0.71 11.75
N LEU A 32 -10.24 0.43 11.89
CA LEU A 32 -11.04 -0.11 10.80
C LEU A 32 -11.31 0.97 9.76
N ALA A 33 -10.72 0.85 8.58
CA ALA A 33 -11.03 1.72 7.45
C ALA A 33 -12.51 1.52 7.06
N LYS A 34 -13.23 2.62 6.82
CA LYS A 34 -14.57 2.56 6.23
C LYS A 34 -14.48 2.82 4.75
N PHE A 35 -15.19 2.01 3.97
CA PHE A 35 -15.31 2.17 2.54
C PHE A 35 -16.57 2.97 2.21
N VAL A 36 -16.55 3.66 1.08
CA VAL A 36 -17.66 4.48 0.58
C VAL A 36 -18.96 3.69 0.39
N SER A 37 -18.86 2.45 -0.11
CA SER A 37 -19.96 1.48 -0.25
C SER A 37 -19.62 0.14 0.43
N VAL A 38 -20.65 -0.58 0.90
CA VAL A 38 -20.52 -1.84 1.66
C VAL A 38 -20.18 -3.05 0.77
N ASN A 39 -20.45 -2.97 -0.53
CA ASN A 39 -20.30 -4.08 -1.48
C ASN A 39 -19.07 -3.94 -2.38
N ILE A 40 -18.14 -3.03 -2.05
CA ILE A 40 -16.94 -2.83 -2.86
C ILE A 40 -15.98 -4.00 -2.69
N ASP A 41 -15.42 -4.48 -3.79
CA ASP A 41 -14.26 -5.35 -3.76
C ASP A 41 -13.05 -4.57 -3.20
N LYS A 42 -12.75 -4.80 -1.92
CA LYS A 42 -11.65 -4.17 -1.19
C LYS A 42 -10.27 -4.53 -1.77
N THR A 43 -10.18 -5.51 -2.68
CA THR A 43 -8.94 -5.95 -3.32
C THR A 43 -8.73 -5.35 -4.71
N GLN A 44 -9.74 -4.69 -5.28
CA GLN A 44 -9.64 -4.03 -6.58
C GLN A 44 -8.88 -2.70 -6.51
N TYR A 45 -8.18 -2.35 -7.58
CA TYR A 45 -7.60 -1.02 -7.76
C TYR A 45 -8.71 0.04 -7.96
N SER A 46 -8.52 1.26 -7.43
CA SER A 46 -9.51 2.34 -7.51
C SER A 46 -9.40 3.21 -8.76
N SER A 47 -8.23 3.22 -9.41
CA SER A 47 -7.98 4.00 -10.61
C SER A 47 -6.89 3.37 -11.47
N THR A 48 -6.85 3.78 -12.73
CA THR A 48 -5.84 3.35 -13.71
C THR A 48 -5.16 4.55 -14.35
N ILE A 49 -3.95 4.33 -14.85
CA ILE A 49 -3.23 5.27 -15.70
C ILE A 49 -2.75 4.51 -16.91
N ASP A 50 -3.14 4.96 -18.11
CA ASP A 50 -2.58 4.45 -19.34
C ASP A 50 -1.17 5.02 -19.56
N SER A 51 -0.18 4.17 -19.35
CA SER A 51 1.23 4.54 -19.46
C SER A 51 1.66 4.84 -20.91
N ASN A 52 1.03 4.23 -21.92
CA ASN A 52 1.35 4.51 -23.32
C ASN A 52 0.82 5.88 -23.75
N LYS A 53 -0.34 6.27 -23.22
CA LYS A 53 -0.89 7.62 -23.42
C LYS A 53 -0.08 8.68 -22.67
N LEU A 54 0.29 8.40 -21.41
CA LEU A 54 1.05 9.33 -20.58
C LEU A 54 2.50 9.50 -21.05
N PHE A 55 3.14 8.41 -21.46
CA PHE A 55 4.53 8.38 -21.92
C PHE A 55 4.65 7.69 -23.28
N PRO A 56 4.29 8.40 -24.38
CA PRO A 56 4.40 7.85 -25.72
C PRO A 56 5.82 7.41 -26.05
N GLY A 57 5.96 6.23 -26.65
CA GLY A 57 7.26 5.63 -26.99
C GLY A 57 7.92 4.83 -25.86
N GLY A 58 7.31 4.78 -24.67
CA GLY A 58 7.73 3.89 -23.59
C GLY A 58 7.32 2.43 -23.80
N SER A 59 7.91 1.53 -22.99
CA SER A 59 7.59 0.11 -22.95
C SER A 59 7.07 -0.24 -21.56
N PHE A 60 5.80 -0.64 -21.47
CA PHE A 60 5.12 -0.88 -20.18
C PHE A 60 4.44 -2.25 -20.05
N ASN A 61 4.55 -3.10 -21.08
CA ASN A 61 3.98 -4.45 -21.12
C ASN A 61 5.04 -5.49 -21.53
N THR A 62 6.25 -5.35 -21.00
CA THR A 62 7.33 -6.32 -21.24
C THR A 62 7.88 -6.82 -19.91
N HIS A 63 9.18 -7.12 -19.84
CA HIS A 63 9.81 -7.58 -18.62
C HIS A 63 9.74 -6.50 -17.52
N PRO A 64 9.46 -6.85 -16.24
CA PRO A 64 9.29 -5.87 -15.17
C PRO A 64 10.44 -4.86 -15.05
N THR A 65 11.69 -5.33 -15.19
CA THR A 65 12.88 -4.46 -15.18
C THR A 65 12.89 -3.44 -16.32
N ILE A 66 12.41 -3.83 -17.50
CA ILE A 66 12.31 -2.95 -18.67
C ILE A 66 11.20 -1.92 -18.44
N ASN A 67 10.05 -2.34 -17.92
CA ASN A 67 8.92 -1.45 -17.62
C ASN A 67 9.32 -0.36 -16.62
N ILE A 68 10.01 -0.73 -15.53
CA ILE A 68 10.48 0.23 -14.52
C ILE A 68 11.51 1.19 -15.12
N LYS A 69 12.47 0.67 -15.89
CA LYS A 69 13.48 1.51 -16.55
C LYS A 69 12.81 2.53 -17.49
N SER A 70 11.87 2.08 -18.33
CA SER A 70 11.15 2.94 -19.26
C SER A 70 10.33 4.00 -18.52
N PHE A 71 9.60 3.62 -17.47
CA PHE A 71 8.86 4.56 -16.63
C PHE A 71 9.78 5.63 -16.03
N LEU A 72 10.91 5.24 -15.43
CA LEU A 72 11.84 6.18 -14.81
C LEU A 72 12.45 7.16 -15.81
N GLU A 73 12.82 6.68 -17.00
CA GLU A 73 13.37 7.53 -18.07
C GLU A 73 12.36 8.57 -18.54
N HIS A 74 11.11 8.18 -18.74
CA HIS A 74 10.05 9.10 -19.19
C HIS A 74 9.59 10.04 -18.07
N TYR A 75 9.41 9.52 -16.86
CA TYR A 75 9.02 10.32 -15.69
C TYR A 75 10.03 11.42 -15.39
N LYS A 76 11.35 11.14 -15.46
CA LYS A 76 12.41 12.14 -15.27
C LYS A 76 12.37 13.28 -16.30
N LYS A 77 11.94 13.00 -17.53
CA LYS A 77 11.79 13.99 -18.61
C LYS A 77 10.44 14.71 -18.57
N SER A 78 9.49 14.20 -17.80
CA SER A 78 8.15 14.75 -17.70
C SER A 78 8.12 16.08 -16.95
N LYS A 79 6.98 16.78 -17.03
CA LYS A 79 6.71 18.00 -16.26
C LYS A 79 6.52 17.73 -14.76
N TYR A 80 6.26 16.48 -14.36
CA TYR A 80 5.84 16.15 -13.00
C TYR A 80 6.98 16.21 -12.01
N LYS A 81 6.76 16.90 -10.89
CA LYS A 81 7.72 16.99 -9.77
C LYS A 81 7.43 16.00 -8.65
N SER A 82 6.26 15.37 -8.67
CA SER A 82 5.88 14.30 -7.75
C SER A 82 4.98 13.27 -8.43
N LEU A 83 5.05 12.02 -7.96
CA LEU A 83 4.15 10.96 -8.42
C LEU A 83 2.69 11.30 -8.12
N LYS A 84 2.43 11.98 -7.01
CA LYS A 84 1.09 12.45 -6.64
C LYS A 84 0.51 13.38 -7.71
N ALA A 85 1.28 14.36 -8.19
CA ALA A 85 0.84 15.25 -9.26
C ALA A 85 0.59 14.49 -10.57
N MET A 86 1.46 13.56 -10.91
CA MET A 86 1.28 12.69 -12.09
C MET A 86 0.00 11.87 -12.01
N ILE A 87 -0.27 11.25 -10.85
CA ILE A 87 -1.47 10.44 -10.64
C ILE A 87 -2.71 11.31 -10.70
N ASN A 88 -2.74 12.43 -9.97
CA ASN A 88 -3.91 13.31 -9.93
C ASN A 88 -4.32 13.83 -11.31
N ASP A 89 -3.34 14.15 -12.17
CA ASP A 89 -3.61 14.67 -13.51
C ASP A 89 -4.10 13.61 -14.51
N ASN A 90 -3.75 12.32 -14.31
CA ASN A 90 -3.88 11.29 -15.34
C ASN A 90 -4.69 10.07 -14.93
N GLN A 91 -5.06 9.95 -13.65
CA GLN A 91 -5.84 8.82 -13.19
C GLN A 91 -7.25 8.83 -13.77
N VAL A 92 -7.73 7.65 -14.11
CA VAL A 92 -9.12 7.39 -14.48
C VAL A 92 -9.71 6.46 -13.43
N LEU A 93 -10.76 6.92 -12.75
CA LEU A 93 -11.47 6.14 -11.75
C LEU A 93 -12.17 4.96 -12.41
N VAL A 94 -12.15 3.81 -11.75
CA VAL A 94 -12.73 2.57 -12.29
C VAL A 94 -14.22 2.43 -12.00
N SER A 95 -14.75 3.26 -11.10
CA SER A 95 -16.10 3.24 -10.59
C SER A 95 -16.46 4.61 -10.02
N ASP A 96 -17.74 4.96 -10.06
CA ASP A 96 -18.29 6.19 -9.43
C ASP A 96 -18.17 6.17 -7.90
N ASP A 97 -18.02 4.98 -7.31
CA ASP A 97 -17.75 4.83 -5.88
C ASP A 97 -16.31 5.22 -5.52
N ALA A 98 -15.38 5.22 -6.48
CA ALA A 98 -14.00 5.64 -6.20
C ALA A 98 -13.86 7.16 -6.23
N THR A 99 -13.00 7.69 -5.37
CA THR A 99 -12.63 9.11 -5.35
C THR A 99 -11.18 9.30 -5.79
N ALA A 100 -10.90 10.42 -6.45
CA ALA A 100 -9.53 10.74 -6.90
C ALA A 100 -8.52 10.90 -5.75
N THR A 101 -8.99 11.24 -4.55
CA THR A 101 -8.16 11.51 -3.38
C THR A 101 -8.01 10.31 -2.45
N CYS A 102 -9.07 9.53 -2.27
CA CYS A 102 -9.13 8.47 -1.25
C CYS A 102 -9.52 7.10 -1.82
N GLY A 103 -9.62 6.95 -3.15
CA GLY A 103 -10.07 5.72 -3.78
C GLY A 103 -11.43 5.32 -3.20
N PHE A 104 -11.56 4.07 -2.77
CA PHE A 104 -12.77 3.55 -2.14
C PHE A 104 -12.91 3.85 -0.64
N SER A 105 -11.89 4.45 -0.01
CA SER A 105 -11.92 4.76 1.41
C SER A 105 -12.72 6.04 1.67
N SER A 106 -13.50 6.03 2.74
CA SER A 106 -14.26 7.20 3.20
C SER A 106 -13.63 7.75 4.48
N PRO A 107 -12.77 8.77 4.39
CA PRO A 107 -12.11 9.34 5.57
C PRO A 107 -13.11 9.94 6.56
N GLU A 108 -14.22 10.52 6.07
CA GLU A 108 -15.25 11.12 6.94
C GLU A 108 -16.03 10.08 7.74
N LYS A 109 -16.26 8.89 7.16
CA LYS A 109 -16.86 7.76 7.87
C LYS A 109 -15.85 7.01 8.72
N THR A 110 -14.55 7.22 8.49
CA THR A 110 -13.51 6.54 9.23
C THR A 110 -13.26 7.28 10.53
N SER A 111 -13.92 6.82 11.60
CA SER A 111 -13.51 7.16 12.95
C SER A 111 -12.22 6.42 13.27
N HIS A 112 -11.09 7.05 12.95
CA HIS A 112 -9.86 6.74 13.66
C HIS A 112 -10.14 7.14 15.10
N GLY A 113 -10.37 6.20 16.02
CA GLY A 113 -10.20 6.50 17.44
C GLY A 113 -8.78 7.07 17.67
N ALA A 114 -8.35 7.22 18.93
CA ALA A 114 -6.90 7.35 19.15
C ALA A 114 -6.21 6.22 18.39
N LEU A 115 -5.29 6.56 17.48
CA LEU A 115 -4.46 5.57 16.81
C LEU A 115 -3.67 4.90 17.94
N ASN A 116 -4.20 3.80 18.48
CA ASN A 116 -3.51 3.02 19.48
C ASN A 116 -2.16 2.61 18.88
N ASP A 117 -1.14 2.45 19.72
CA ASP A 117 0.21 2.04 19.30
C ASP A 117 0.27 0.63 18.68
N THR A 118 -0.90 -0.02 18.52
CA THR A 118 -1.08 -1.35 17.96
C THR A 118 -2.06 -1.31 16.80
N ILE A 119 -1.61 -1.79 15.64
CA ILE A 119 -2.44 -2.07 14.48
C ILE A 119 -2.74 -3.57 14.41
N TYR A 120 -3.98 -3.91 14.06
CA TYR A 120 -4.43 -5.29 13.96
C TYR A 120 -4.72 -5.66 12.52
N TRP A 121 -4.16 -6.79 12.09
CA TRP A 121 -4.39 -7.39 10.78
C TRP A 121 -5.10 -8.73 10.94
N GLY A 122 -6.14 -8.96 10.13
CA GLY A 122 -7.00 -10.13 10.24
C GLY A 122 -7.54 -10.59 8.91
N ARG A 123 -8.06 -11.82 8.85
CA ARG A 123 -8.73 -12.31 7.63
C ARG A 123 -10.13 -11.73 7.44
N ASN A 124 -10.72 -11.17 8.49
CA ASN A 124 -12.05 -10.54 8.50
C ASN A 124 -11.95 -9.16 9.14
N ASP A 125 -12.93 -8.29 8.88
CA ASP A 125 -13.06 -6.97 9.51
C ASP A 125 -13.61 -7.03 10.95
N ASP A 126 -14.01 -8.21 11.41
CA ASP A 126 -14.33 -8.46 12.82
C ASP A 126 -13.08 -8.89 13.61
N ILE A 127 -12.65 -8.00 14.51
CA ILE A 127 -11.50 -8.22 15.41
C ILE A 127 -11.72 -9.39 16.37
N THR A 128 -12.97 -9.73 16.68
CA THR A 128 -13.30 -10.85 17.59
C THR A 128 -13.06 -12.21 16.92
N MET A 129 -13.06 -12.26 15.59
CA MET A 129 -12.77 -13.45 14.79
C MET A 129 -11.26 -13.68 14.57
N LEU A 130 -10.38 -12.88 15.18
CA LEU A 130 -8.93 -13.08 15.17
C LEU A 130 -8.48 -14.31 15.98
N ARG A 131 -9.38 -14.96 16.73
CA ARG A 131 -9.10 -16.19 17.49
C ARG A 131 -9.12 -17.44 16.60
N ALA A 132 -8.10 -17.59 15.76
CA ALA A 132 -7.66 -18.89 15.27
C ALA A 132 -6.12 -18.92 15.31
N PRO A 133 -5.48 -20.08 15.60
CA PRO A 133 -4.04 -20.15 15.88
C PRO A 133 -3.23 -19.97 14.59
N GLY A 134 -3.05 -18.72 14.21
CA GLY A 134 -2.09 -18.24 13.22
C GLY A 134 -1.44 -16.98 13.78
N PRO A 135 -0.22 -16.61 13.33
CA PRO A 135 0.53 -15.55 13.99
C PRO A 135 -0.18 -14.20 13.80
N VAL A 136 -0.90 -13.77 14.84
CA VAL A 136 -1.34 -12.38 15.01
C VAL A 136 -0.07 -11.57 15.19
N ARG A 137 0.43 -10.97 14.11
CA ARG A 137 1.60 -10.11 14.16
C ARG A 137 1.15 -8.73 14.62
N ASN A 138 1.22 -8.51 15.93
CA ASN A 138 1.21 -7.17 16.49
C ASN A 138 2.49 -6.47 16.00
N LEU A 139 2.34 -5.55 15.04
CA LEU A 139 3.38 -4.57 14.78
C LEU A 139 3.23 -3.48 15.82
N VAL A 140 3.97 -3.63 16.92
CA VAL A 140 4.26 -2.55 17.86
C VAL A 140 5.29 -1.66 17.19
N ARG A 141 5.04 -0.35 17.14
CA ARG A 141 5.98 0.63 16.62
C ARG A 141 7.26 0.71 17.45
#